data_AF-H3BVG2-F1
#
_entry.id   AF-H3BVG2-F1
#
_cell.length_a   1.000
_cell.length_b   1.000
_cell.length_c   1.000
_cell.angle_alpha   90.00
_cell.angle_beta   90.00
_cell.angle_gamma   90.00
#
_symmetry.space_group_name_H-M   'P 1'
#
loop_
_entity.id
_entity.type
_entity.pdbx_description
1 polymer ?
#
loop_
_entity_poly.entity_id
_entity_poly.type
_entity_poly.pdbx_seq_one_letter_code
_entity_poly.pdbx_strand_id
1 'polypeptide(L)'
;MESQNLADFPRPVHHRIPNFKGASHAAEQLPRLQAFKTARTIKVNPDAPQKSARFFVLESKKTLLVPTPRLRTGLFNKITPPPGATKDILRKCATSQGVRNYSVPIGLDSRV
;
A
#
# COMPACT_ATOMS: atom_id res chain seq x y z
N MET A 1 -12.12 0.76 19.52
CA MET A 1 -12.21 1.61 18.32
C MET A 1 -13.65 1.96 17.96
N GLU A 2 -14.54 0.97 17.78
CA GLU A 2 -15.94 1.23 17.40
C GLU A 2 -16.72 2.01 18.47
N SER A 3 -16.73 1.52 19.71
CA SER A 3 -17.46 2.14 20.84
C SER A 3 -17.00 3.56 21.19
N GLN A 4 -15.75 3.89 20.87
CA GLN A 4 -15.13 5.20 21.11
C GLN A 4 -15.14 6.11 19.87
N ASN A 5 -15.80 5.69 18.78
CA ASN A 5 -15.84 6.42 17.51
C ASN A 5 -14.45 6.83 16.97
N LEU A 6 -13.45 5.96 17.17
CA LEU A 6 -12.08 6.12 16.67
C LEU A 6 -11.88 5.46 15.31
N ALA A 7 -12.73 4.49 14.96
CA ALA A 7 -12.68 3.81 13.68
C ALA A 7 -13.06 4.76 12.54
N ASP A 8 -12.34 4.65 11.43
CA ASP A 8 -12.69 5.36 10.18
C ASP A 8 -13.18 4.33 9.13
N PHE A 9 -13.83 4.79 8.06
CA PHE A 9 -14.21 3.90 6.98
C PHE A 9 -12.96 3.25 6.37
N PRO A 10 -12.92 1.93 6.16
CA PRO A 10 -14.06 1.01 6.24
C PRO A 10 -14.29 0.39 7.62
N ARG A 11 -15.56 0.36 8.04
CA ARG A 11 -16.08 -0.22 9.30
C ARG A 11 -16.91 -1.50 9.02
N PRO A 12 -17.16 -2.37 10.02
CA PRO A 12 -16.52 -2.40 11.34
C PRO A 12 -15.06 -2.85 11.25
N VAL A 13 -14.25 -2.64 12.28
CA VAL A 13 -12.83 -3.03 12.30
C VAL A 13 -12.60 -4.54 12.54
N HIS A 14 -13.61 -5.26 13.02
CA HIS A 14 -13.49 -6.68 13.36
C HIS A 14 -13.30 -7.56 12.12
N HIS A 15 -12.40 -8.55 12.22
CA HIS A 15 -12.05 -9.52 11.15
C HIS A 15 -11.36 -8.91 9.91
N ARG A 16 -10.70 -7.76 10.07
CA ARG A 16 -10.00 -7.06 9.01
C ARG A 16 -8.92 -6.14 9.58
N ILE A 17 -8.10 -5.56 8.70
CA ILE A 17 -7.13 -4.55 9.11
C ILE A 17 -7.92 -3.30 9.54
N PRO A 18 -7.77 -2.83 10.78
CA PRO A 18 -8.53 -1.69 11.29
C PRO A 18 -8.13 -0.40 10.58
N ASN A 19 -9.09 0.47 10.27
CA ASN A 19 -8.84 1.87 9.97
C ASN A 19 -9.19 2.74 11.18
N PHE A 20 -8.52 3.88 11.34
CA PHE A 20 -8.74 4.78 12.45
C PHE A 20 -8.48 6.24 12.07
N LYS A 21 -9.13 7.15 12.80
CA LYS A 21 -8.90 8.59 12.68
C LYS A 21 -7.42 8.89 12.99
N GLY A 22 -6.73 9.51 12.04
CA GLY A 22 -5.28 9.78 12.16
C GLY A 22 -4.37 8.71 11.53
N ALA A 23 -4.91 7.65 10.91
CA ALA A 23 -4.11 6.63 10.22
C ALA A 23 -3.16 7.22 9.16
N SER A 24 -3.61 8.23 8.40
CA SER A 24 -2.75 8.92 7.43
C SER A 24 -1.58 9.64 8.09
N HIS A 25 -1.80 10.30 9.23
CA HIS A 25 -0.74 10.99 9.97
C HIS A 25 0.24 9.99 10.61
N ALA A 26 -0.27 8.88 11.16
CA ALA A 26 0.58 7.81 11.67
C ALA A 26 1.48 7.23 10.55
N ALA A 27 0.97 7.11 9.32
CA ALA A 27 1.75 6.64 8.19
C ALA A 27 2.92 7.56 7.81
N GLU A 28 2.90 8.86 8.17
CA GLU A 28 4.02 9.79 7.96
C GLU A 28 5.27 9.41 8.75
N GLN A 29 5.14 8.57 9.79
CA GLN A 29 6.28 8.04 10.53
C GLN A 29 7.01 6.93 9.78
N LEU A 30 6.34 6.27 8.81
CA LEU A 30 6.91 5.12 8.10
C LEU A 30 8.24 5.45 7.39
N PRO A 31 8.38 6.57 6.64
CA PRO A 31 9.66 6.96 6.04
C PRO A 31 10.78 7.26 7.02
N ARG A 32 10.46 7.51 8.31
CA ARG A 32 11.45 7.86 9.34
C ARG A 32 12.15 6.62 9.89
N LEU A 33 11.54 5.44 9.78
CA LEU A 33 12.08 4.18 10.27
C LEU A 33 13.36 3.78 9.51
N GLN A 34 14.39 3.36 10.24
CA GLN A 34 15.65 2.93 9.62
C GLN A 34 15.45 1.76 8.66
N ALA A 35 14.60 0.79 9.02
CA ALA A 35 14.25 -0.34 8.15
C ALA A 35 13.61 0.11 6.83
N PHE A 36 12.79 1.16 6.85
CA PHE A 36 12.21 1.72 5.62
C PHE A 36 13.28 2.42 4.76
N LYS A 37 14.17 3.19 5.40
CA LYS A 37 15.24 3.91 4.71
C LYS A 37 16.15 2.95 3.95
N THR A 38 16.56 1.85 4.58
CA THR A 38 17.47 0.85 3.98
C THR A 38 16.78 -0.10 3.00
N ALA A 39 15.49 -0.35 3.14
CA ALA A 39 14.77 -1.27 2.25
C ALA A 39 14.68 -0.71 0.81
N ARG A 40 15.00 -1.54 -0.18
CA ARG A 40 14.78 -1.24 -1.62
C ARG A 40 13.42 -1.71 -2.11
N THR A 41 12.92 -2.79 -1.52
CA THR A 41 11.66 -3.45 -1.86
C THR A 41 10.81 -3.58 -0.60
N ILE A 42 9.54 -3.19 -0.68
CA ILE A 42 8.61 -3.19 0.45
C ILE A 42 7.30 -3.81 -0.01
N LYS A 43 6.77 -4.74 0.81
CA LYS A 43 5.46 -5.34 0.62
C LYS A 43 4.42 -4.64 1.48
N VAL A 44 3.29 -4.27 0.89
CA VAL A 44 2.15 -3.67 1.60
C VAL A 44 0.84 -4.29 1.10
N ASN A 45 -0.13 -4.57 1.98
CA ASN A 45 -1.41 -5.18 1.59
C ASN A 45 -2.26 -4.20 0.77
N PRO A 46 -3.27 -4.65 -0.01
CA PRO A 46 -4.13 -3.76 -0.81
C PRO A 46 -5.21 -3.01 -0.01
N ASP A 47 -5.39 -3.30 1.28
CA ASP A 47 -6.46 -2.77 2.12
C ASP A 47 -6.42 -1.24 2.21
N ALA A 48 -7.61 -0.62 2.31
CA ALA A 48 -7.75 0.84 2.40
C ALA A 48 -6.92 1.50 3.52
N PRO A 49 -6.82 0.94 4.75
CA PRO A 49 -6.04 1.55 5.82
C PRO A 49 -4.54 1.68 5.50
N GLN A 50 -4.03 0.85 4.58
CA GLN A 50 -2.60 0.87 4.19
C GLN A 50 -2.31 1.73 2.96
N LYS A 51 -3.29 2.50 2.46
CA LYS A 51 -3.13 3.37 1.28
C LYS A 51 -1.98 4.36 1.44
N SER A 52 -1.88 5.03 2.60
CA SER A 52 -0.83 6.01 2.85
C SER A 52 0.55 5.36 2.91
N ALA A 53 0.66 4.15 3.49
CA ALA A 53 1.91 3.38 3.47
C ALA A 53 2.35 3.05 2.03
N ARG A 54 1.43 2.57 1.17
CA ARG A 54 1.72 2.33 -0.26
C ARG A 54 2.17 3.59 -0.96
N PHE A 55 1.51 4.73 -0.71
CA PHE A 55 1.90 6.02 -1.27
C PHE A 55 3.34 6.39 -0.89
N PHE A 56 3.72 6.27 0.38
CA PHE A 56 5.08 6.62 0.82
C PHE A 56 6.17 5.71 0.23
N VAL A 57 5.88 4.43 0.00
CA VAL A 57 6.80 3.53 -0.73
C VAL A 57 7.03 4.05 -2.15
N LEU A 58 5.96 4.40 -2.87
CA LEU A 58 6.04 4.92 -4.24
C LEU A 58 6.72 6.29 -4.31
N GLU A 59 6.37 7.21 -3.40
CA GLU A 59 6.98 8.54 -3.31
C GLU A 59 8.49 8.46 -3.06
N SER A 60 8.92 7.46 -2.28
CA SER A 60 10.33 7.18 -2.02
C SER A 60 11.05 6.45 -3.16
N LYS A 61 10.39 6.25 -4.32
CA LYS A 61 10.91 5.53 -5.49
C LYS A 61 11.42 4.12 -5.18
N LYS A 62 10.78 3.44 -4.21
CA LYS A 62 11.08 2.06 -3.82
C LYS A 62 10.19 1.08 -4.58
N THR A 63 10.62 -0.17 -4.71
CA THR A 63 9.77 -1.21 -5.30
C THR A 63 8.63 -1.55 -4.33
N LEU A 64 7.40 -1.34 -4.77
CA LEU A 64 6.20 -1.71 -4.02
C LEU A 64 5.62 -3.03 -4.55
N LEU A 65 5.56 -4.03 -3.68
CA LEU A 65 4.85 -5.29 -3.91
C LEU A 65 3.51 -5.30 -3.16
N VAL A 66 2.45 -5.69 -3.86
CA VAL A 66 1.10 -5.83 -3.27
C VAL A 66 0.59 -7.25 -3.49
N PRO A 67 0.20 -8.00 -2.44
CA PRO A 67 -0.34 -9.34 -2.60
C PRO A 67 -1.61 -9.36 -3.43
N THR A 68 -1.77 -10.44 -4.19
CA THR A 68 -2.99 -10.66 -4.97
C THR A 68 -4.08 -11.27 -4.09
N PRO A 69 -5.32 -10.73 -4.09
CA PRO A 69 -6.39 -11.28 -3.28
C PRO A 69 -6.64 -12.77 -3.57
N ARG A 70 -6.63 -13.60 -2.52
CA ARG A 70 -6.88 -15.05 -2.59
C ARG A 70 -5.94 -15.81 -3.53
N LEU A 71 -4.78 -15.24 -3.88
CA LEU A 71 -3.74 -15.88 -4.72
C LEU A 71 -4.23 -16.36 -6.10
N ARG A 72 -5.35 -15.81 -6.62
CA ARG A 72 -6.01 -16.32 -7.83
C ARG A 72 -5.21 -16.13 -9.13
N THR A 73 -4.34 -15.12 -9.17
CA THR A 73 -3.62 -14.73 -10.41
C THR A 73 -2.13 -14.47 -10.14
N GLY A 74 -1.56 -15.16 -9.14
CA GLY A 74 -0.16 -15.01 -8.72
C GLY A 74 0.01 -14.49 -7.29
N LEU A 75 1.27 -14.41 -6.82
CA LEU A 75 1.59 -14.04 -5.44
C LEU A 75 1.53 -12.52 -5.18
N PHE A 76 2.21 -11.75 -6.03
CA PHE A 76 2.33 -10.30 -5.89
C PHE A 76 2.10 -9.58 -7.21
N ASN A 77 1.73 -8.32 -7.10
CA ASN A 77 1.82 -7.34 -8.17
C ASN A 77 2.89 -6.30 -7.81
N LYS A 78 3.78 -5.99 -8.75
CA LYS A 78 4.70 -4.86 -8.66
C LYS A 78 4.00 -3.63 -9.21
N ILE A 79 3.87 -2.59 -8.40
CA ILE A 79 3.23 -1.35 -8.83
C ILE A 79 4.16 -0.58 -9.75
N THR A 80 3.66 -0.14 -10.90
CA THR A 80 4.37 0.57 -11.95
C THR A 80 3.66 1.89 -12.26
N PRO A 81 3.94 2.97 -11.50
CA PRO A 81 3.44 4.29 -11.85
C PRO A 81 3.92 4.72 -13.24
N PRO A 82 3.14 5.51 -13.99
CA PRO A 82 3.56 6.00 -15.30
C PRO A 82 4.81 6.89 -15.20
N PRO A 83 5.61 7.01 -16.26
CA PRO A 83 6.75 7.91 -16.29
C PRO A 83 6.35 9.35 -15.92
N GLY A 84 7.15 10.01 -15.08
CA GLY A 84 6.85 11.37 -14.63
C GLY A 84 5.65 11.49 -13.67
N ALA A 85 5.20 10.39 -13.06
CA ALA A 85 4.07 10.41 -12.13
C ALA A 85 4.22 11.47 -11.02
N THR A 86 3.27 12.40 -10.97
CA THR A 86 3.13 13.38 -9.88
C THR A 86 2.66 12.71 -8.59
N LYS A 87 2.74 13.41 -7.45
CA LYS A 87 2.23 12.90 -6.17
C LYS A 87 0.77 12.45 -6.25
N ASP A 88 -0.06 13.18 -7.00
CA ASP A 88 -1.48 12.81 -7.19
C ASP A 88 -1.65 11.51 -7.95
N ILE A 89 -0.82 11.28 -8.97
CA ILE A 89 -0.78 10.00 -9.68
C ILE A 89 -0.33 8.89 -8.74
N LEU A 90 0.71 9.11 -7.92
CA LEU A 90 1.15 8.12 -6.93
C LEU A 90 0.05 7.79 -5.92
N ARG A 91 -0.73 8.79 -5.49
CA ARG A 91 -1.89 8.57 -4.61
C ARG A 91 -2.96 7.71 -5.30
N LYS A 92 -3.17 7.88 -6.61
CA LYS A 92 -4.06 7.03 -7.41
C LYS A 92 -3.52 5.60 -7.49
N CYS A 93 -2.24 5.41 -7.83
CA CYS A 93 -1.57 4.09 -7.89
C CYS A 93 -1.65 3.36 -6.54
N ALA A 94 -1.59 4.07 -5.41
CA ALA A 94 -1.69 3.50 -4.07
C ALA A 94 -3.11 3.04 -3.66
N THR A 95 -4.17 3.34 -4.43
CA THR A 95 -5.52 2.82 -4.15
C THR A 95 -5.66 1.35 -4.55
N SER A 96 -6.65 0.63 -4.03
CA SER A 96 -6.91 -0.76 -4.45
C SER A 96 -7.26 -0.85 -5.94
N GLN A 97 -7.92 0.16 -6.51
CA GLN A 97 -8.13 0.26 -7.96
C GLN A 97 -6.82 0.56 -8.70
N GLY A 98 -5.99 1.44 -8.15
CA GLY A 98 -4.67 1.77 -8.70
C GLY A 98 -3.77 0.55 -8.77
N VAL A 99 -3.79 -0.31 -7.75
CA VAL A 99 -3.07 -1.59 -7.76
C VAL A 99 -3.51 -2.44 -8.95
N ARG A 100 -4.80 -2.47 -9.30
CA ARG A 100 -5.28 -3.24 -10.47
C ARG A 100 -4.86 -2.62 -11.80
N ASN A 101 -4.84 -1.28 -11.88
CA ASN A 101 -4.65 -0.57 -13.15
C ASN A 101 -3.18 -0.25 -13.46
N TYR A 102 -2.32 -0.17 -12.45
CA TYR A 102 -0.93 0.30 -12.55
C TYR A 102 0.03 -0.72 -11.95
N SER A 103 -0.12 -2.00 -12.31
CA SER A 103 0.79 -3.03 -11.82
C SER A 103 1.01 -4.14 -12.83
N VAL A 104 2.09 -4.87 -12.59
CA VAL A 104 2.45 -6.09 -13.32
C VAL A 104 2.53 -7.26 -12.35
N PRO A 105 1.99 -8.43 -12.69
CA PRO A 105 2.10 -9.62 -11.84
C PRO A 105 3.57 -10.06 -11.75
N ILE A 106 3.95 -10.56 -10.57
CA ILE A 106 5.28 -11.09 -10.27
C ILE A 106 5.14 -12.57 -9.95
N GLY A 107 5.78 -13.41 -10.77
CA GLY A 107 5.82 -14.86 -10.61
C GLY A 107 6.91 -15.31 -9.63
N LEU A 108 6.93 -16.61 -9.32
CA LEU A 108 7.91 -17.20 -8.40
C LEU A 108 9.36 -17.04 -8.89
N ASP A 109 9.58 -17.12 -10.20
CA ASP A 109 10.92 -17.02 -10.80
C ASP A 109 11.37 -15.58 -11.04
N SER A 110 10.54 -14.60 -10.68
CA SER A 110 10.83 -13.19 -10.91
C SER A 110 11.85 -12.66 -9.90
N ARG A 111 12.85 -11.90 -10.40
CA ARG A 111 13.79 -11.15 -9.56
C ARG A 111 13.23 -9.76 -9.27
N VAL A 112 13.24 -9.35 -8.01
CA VAL A 112 12.66 -8.07 -7.54
C VAL A 112 13.72 -7.16 -6.94
#